data_AF-A0A812UUX2-F1
#
_entry.id   AF-A0A812UUX2-F1
#
_cell.length_a   1.000
_cell.length_b   1.000
_cell.length_c   1.000
_cell.angle_alpha   90.00
_cell.angle_beta   90.00
_cell.angle_gamma   90.00
#
_symmetry.space_group_name_H-M   'P 1'
#
loop_
_entity.id
_entity.type
_entity.pdbx_description
1 polymer ?
#
loop_
_entity_poly.entity_id
_entity_poly.type
_entity_poly.pdbx_seq_one_letter_code
_entity_poly.pdbx_strand_id
1 'polypeptide(L)'
;MLEAGLLTLFVESLGRALFVSHEWLGKSHPDPDSRQLKVLQDALKNIMSGRSRVGLPIVTEMYYGRLPCPTAADLKSKPLFIWYDYLCVPQGSSPDAIKNRQHAINSIPSYVARCEYFVILCPELQHMDQPRILSQSSWADRGWCRTERLARELAARDDGFMIVVSSPVHQSLVFDMNRCLEAPGLGKFTFEADRKKVGNVIVQMVWNKLHHHLARGDLHKYRFLLNSQSTRCLQNLDVDPIDGLVPGFHSDENPFTDPKAFLLDWFMHQNGFKSYTDYDSGGWSPLCFAVMRGNTALVQSLLDRHASPNDATQKPKKEMVFGRNLSVLSIAAIYNSNEVMHVLLEARANVNARDSHYGTPLHWANISNNSEGVRILCQAAADPNVRCFPGLTPFETACACSAISAMREMLAQIPSTSLKRSLHWALMFHGGSTDTVRFLIDARANVDERFDVSVKEPTWWLLLTGASMKHRVSPSNFTSLAYHRRGATPLMFSILSGYFEAAAVLLAAGARFGVQNSRRKTAADLARDSLAPSLLLTRMGK
;
A
#
# COMPACT_ATOMS: atom_id res chain seq x y z
N MET A 1 8.25 -32.90 -18.58
CA MET A 1 8.54 -32.24 -17.27
C MET A 1 7.82 -32.91 -16.12
N LEU A 2 6.51 -33.15 -16.20
CA LEU A 2 5.77 -33.99 -15.22
C LEU A 2 6.35 -35.41 -15.15
N GLU A 3 6.51 -36.07 -16.29
CA GLU A 3 7.12 -37.41 -16.37
C GLU A 3 8.59 -37.45 -15.92
N ALA A 4 9.28 -36.30 -15.97
CA ALA A 4 10.65 -36.14 -15.51
C ALA A 4 10.75 -35.80 -14.00
N GLY A 5 9.62 -35.73 -13.28
CA GLY A 5 9.56 -35.38 -11.86
C GLY A 5 9.91 -33.91 -11.53
N LEU A 6 10.05 -33.05 -12.55
CA LEU A 6 10.41 -31.64 -12.39
C LEU A 6 9.20 -30.75 -12.05
N LEU A 7 7.99 -31.24 -12.33
CA LEU A 7 6.71 -30.59 -11.98
C LEU A 7 5.85 -31.58 -11.21
N THR A 8 4.95 -31.07 -10.37
CA THR A 8 3.95 -31.90 -9.70
C THR A 8 2.58 -31.20 -9.67
N LEU A 9 1.51 -31.99 -9.58
CA LEU A 9 0.19 -31.47 -9.27
C LEU A 9 0.10 -31.22 -7.77
N PHE A 10 0.17 -29.94 -7.40
CA PHE A 10 0.16 -29.56 -5.99
C PHE A 10 -1.22 -29.78 -5.35
N VAL A 11 -1.23 -30.46 -4.21
CA VAL A 11 -2.33 -30.54 -3.26
C VAL A 11 -1.81 -30.18 -1.87
N GLU A 12 -2.64 -29.55 -1.05
CA GLU A 12 -2.21 -28.98 0.25
C GLU A 12 -1.66 -30.03 1.23
N SER A 13 -1.98 -31.31 1.04
CA SER A 13 -1.42 -32.40 1.83
C SER A 13 0.07 -32.66 1.54
N LEU A 14 0.60 -32.26 0.39
CA LEU A 14 2.01 -32.45 0.02
C LEU A 14 2.96 -31.52 0.79
N GLY A 15 2.47 -30.38 1.27
CA GLY A 15 3.32 -29.40 1.94
C GLY A 15 2.80 -27.97 1.76
N ARG A 16 3.73 -27.04 1.55
CA ARG A 16 3.45 -25.61 1.41
C ARG A 16 3.72 -25.16 -0.02
N ALA A 17 2.95 -24.20 -0.51
CA ALA A 17 3.22 -23.56 -1.79
C ALA A 17 3.58 -22.09 -1.61
N LEU A 18 4.50 -21.61 -2.45
CA LEU A 18 4.93 -20.22 -2.54
C LEU A 18 4.64 -19.73 -3.95
N PHE A 19 3.81 -18.69 -4.04
CA PHE A 19 3.54 -18.00 -5.30
C PHE A 19 4.61 -16.94 -5.55
N VAL A 20 5.17 -16.88 -6.76
CA VAL A 20 6.12 -15.85 -7.18
C VAL A 20 5.47 -14.98 -8.24
N SER A 21 5.28 -13.70 -7.93
CA SER A 21 4.89 -12.65 -8.85
C SER A 21 6.12 -11.84 -9.24
N HIS A 22 6.27 -11.51 -10.52
CA HIS A 22 7.42 -10.75 -11.02
C HIS A 22 7.04 -9.76 -12.15
N GLU A 23 7.93 -8.82 -12.42
CA GLU A 23 7.89 -7.96 -13.61
C GLU A 23 8.79 -8.56 -14.71
N TRP A 24 8.43 -8.34 -15.98
CA TRP A 24 9.23 -8.80 -17.10
C TRP A 24 10.49 -7.93 -17.27
N LEU A 25 11.64 -8.57 -17.53
CA LEU A 25 12.90 -7.89 -17.85
C LEU A 25 12.99 -7.43 -19.31
N GLY A 26 12.12 -7.91 -20.19
CA GLY A 26 12.12 -7.54 -21.60
C GLY A 26 10.71 -7.60 -22.19
N LYS A 27 10.51 -6.99 -23.35
CA LYS A 27 9.23 -6.98 -24.06
C LYS A 27 8.80 -8.36 -24.55
N SER A 28 9.76 -9.17 -24.99
CA SER A 28 9.52 -10.48 -25.60
C SER A 28 9.66 -11.65 -24.64
N HIS A 29 10.35 -11.44 -23.50
CA HIS A 29 10.64 -12.51 -22.56
C HIS A 29 10.78 -11.98 -21.12
N PRO A 30 10.17 -12.66 -20.12
CA PRO A 30 10.16 -12.21 -18.73
C PRO A 30 11.51 -12.24 -18.02
N ASP A 31 12.35 -13.24 -18.29
CA ASP A 31 13.68 -13.36 -17.69
C ASP A 31 14.69 -14.04 -18.66
N PRO A 32 15.13 -13.34 -19.73
CA PRO A 32 15.88 -13.95 -20.84
C PRO A 32 17.14 -14.70 -20.40
N ASP A 33 17.85 -14.14 -19.42
CA ASP A 33 19.11 -14.65 -18.92
C ASP A 33 18.95 -15.43 -17.59
N SER A 34 17.72 -15.71 -17.18
CA SER A 34 17.40 -16.36 -15.90
C SER A 34 17.98 -15.63 -14.67
N ARG A 35 18.16 -14.31 -14.75
CA ARG A 35 18.75 -13.49 -13.69
C ARG A 35 17.80 -13.32 -12.51
N GLN A 36 16.50 -13.13 -12.76
CA GLN A 36 15.51 -13.07 -11.68
C GLN A 36 15.40 -14.41 -10.97
N LEU A 37 15.31 -15.51 -11.73
CA LEU A 37 15.26 -16.86 -11.18
C LEU A 37 16.49 -17.15 -10.32
N LYS A 38 17.68 -16.72 -10.77
CA LYS A 38 18.93 -16.87 -10.00
C LYS A 38 18.87 -16.11 -8.66
N VAL A 39 18.38 -14.87 -8.66
CA VAL A 39 18.19 -14.09 -7.43
C VAL A 39 17.21 -14.78 -6.47
N LEU A 40 16.08 -15.28 -6.98
CA LEU A 40 15.11 -16.03 -6.18
C LEU A 40 15.74 -17.27 -5.54
N GLN A 41 16.47 -18.07 -6.32
CA GLN A 41 17.16 -19.26 -5.83
C GLN A 41 18.16 -18.93 -4.72
N ASP A 42 18.99 -17.90 -4.93
CA ASP A 42 20.01 -17.51 -3.97
C ASP A 42 19.38 -16.91 -2.70
N ALA A 43 18.29 -16.13 -2.83
CA ALA A 43 17.51 -15.63 -1.70
C ALA A 43 16.91 -16.75 -0.86
N LEU A 44 16.24 -17.73 -1.49
CA LEU A 44 15.66 -18.87 -0.77
C LEU A 44 16.73 -19.71 -0.08
N LYS A 45 17.87 -19.97 -0.74
CA LYS A 45 19.02 -20.65 -0.11
C LYS A 45 19.57 -19.88 1.09
N ASN A 46 19.66 -18.55 0.99
CA ASN A 46 20.15 -17.72 2.08
C ASN A 46 19.18 -17.70 3.27
N ILE A 47 17.88 -17.60 3.03
CA ILE A 47 16.86 -17.67 4.09
C ILE A 47 16.89 -19.06 4.74
N MET A 48 16.84 -20.13 3.95
CA MET A 48 16.84 -21.51 4.48
C MET A 48 18.14 -21.85 5.22
N SER A 49 19.29 -21.32 4.81
CA SER A 49 20.55 -21.52 5.55
C SER A 49 20.71 -20.60 6.77
N GLY A 50 19.82 -19.61 6.93
CA GLY A 50 19.91 -18.60 7.99
C GLY A 50 20.95 -17.50 7.74
N ARG A 51 21.55 -17.45 6.54
CA ARG A 51 22.49 -16.39 6.11
C ARG A 51 21.80 -15.05 5.91
N SER A 52 20.53 -15.07 5.48
CA SER A 52 19.66 -13.89 5.44
C SER A 52 18.38 -14.16 6.22
N ARG A 53 17.65 -13.08 6.53
CA ARG A 53 16.38 -13.14 7.25
C ARG A 53 15.39 -12.22 6.54
N VAL A 54 14.12 -12.61 6.55
CA VAL A 54 13.04 -11.72 6.13
C VAL A 54 12.89 -10.64 7.21
N GLY A 55 13.21 -9.40 6.85
CA GLY A 55 13.13 -8.24 7.74
C GLY A 55 11.74 -7.61 7.78
N LEU A 56 11.52 -6.74 8.76
CA LEU A 56 10.36 -5.85 8.80
C LEU A 56 10.74 -4.48 8.23
N PRO A 57 9.85 -3.85 7.43
CA PRO A 57 9.98 -2.44 7.11
C PRO A 57 10.03 -1.59 8.39
N ILE A 58 10.77 -0.49 8.34
CA ILE A 58 10.98 0.41 9.48
C ILE A 58 9.65 0.89 10.08
N VAL A 59 8.76 1.40 9.22
CA VAL A 59 7.43 1.88 9.59
C VAL A 59 6.56 0.80 10.25
N THR A 60 6.65 -0.44 9.79
CA THR A 60 5.90 -1.56 10.38
C THR A 60 6.36 -1.85 11.80
N GLU A 61 7.67 -1.95 12.02
CA GLU A 61 8.21 -2.14 13.37
C GLU A 61 7.89 -0.95 14.27
N MET A 62 7.82 0.26 13.72
CA MET A 62 7.48 1.47 14.44
C MET A 62 6.04 1.48 14.97
N TYR A 63 5.04 1.11 14.16
CA TYR A 63 3.63 1.14 14.55
C TYR A 63 3.16 -0.11 15.29
N TYR A 64 3.65 -1.29 14.90
CA TYR A 64 3.14 -2.58 15.41
C TYR A 64 4.14 -3.31 16.29
N GLY A 65 5.35 -2.77 16.46
CA GLY A 65 6.44 -3.50 17.07
C GLY A 65 6.93 -4.65 16.20
N ARG A 66 7.62 -5.61 16.82
CA ARG A 66 8.15 -6.75 16.09
C ARG A 66 7.04 -7.76 15.82
N LEU A 67 6.81 -8.01 14.54
CA LEU A 67 5.91 -9.04 14.05
C LEU A 67 6.69 -10.32 13.71
N PRO A 68 6.05 -11.50 13.80
CA PRO A 68 6.66 -12.74 13.34
C PRO A 68 6.96 -12.63 11.85
N CYS A 69 8.18 -13.00 11.47
CA CYS A 69 8.62 -13.09 10.09
C CYS A 69 8.93 -14.55 9.75
N PRO A 70 8.69 -15.00 8.51
CA PRO A 70 9.05 -16.35 8.08
C PRO A 70 10.51 -16.66 8.37
N THR A 71 10.74 -17.75 9.09
CA THR A 71 12.08 -18.21 9.48
C THR A 71 12.56 -19.36 8.59
N ALA A 72 13.85 -19.66 8.70
CA ALA A 72 14.43 -20.86 8.10
C ALA A 72 13.72 -22.14 8.55
N ALA A 73 13.25 -22.20 9.79
CA ALA A 73 12.52 -23.34 10.33
C ALA A 73 11.14 -23.48 9.68
N ASP A 74 10.43 -22.36 9.49
CA ASP A 74 9.11 -22.36 8.85
C ASP A 74 9.19 -22.85 7.39
N LEU A 75 10.20 -22.40 6.64
CA LEU A 75 10.37 -22.84 5.25
C LEU A 75 10.86 -24.28 5.11
N LYS A 76 11.44 -24.87 6.17
CA LYS A 76 11.92 -26.26 6.19
C LYS A 76 10.95 -27.24 6.82
N SER A 77 9.92 -26.76 7.53
CA SER A 77 9.04 -27.63 8.33
C SER A 77 8.23 -28.60 7.46
N LYS A 78 7.97 -28.24 6.20
CA LYS A 78 7.27 -29.05 5.21
C LYS A 78 7.94 -28.86 3.84
N PRO A 79 7.77 -29.79 2.89
CA PRO A 79 8.19 -29.56 1.51
C PRO A 79 7.59 -28.25 0.96
N LEU A 80 8.44 -27.41 0.37
CA LEU A 80 8.06 -26.12 -0.21
C LEU A 80 8.03 -26.23 -1.73
N PHE A 81 6.85 -26.05 -2.31
CA PHE A 81 6.62 -26.01 -3.75
C PHE A 81 6.59 -24.57 -4.24
N ILE A 82 7.14 -24.32 -5.43
CA ILE A 82 7.21 -22.98 -6.01
C ILE A 82 6.28 -22.92 -7.20
N TRP A 83 5.30 -22.02 -7.13
CA TRP A 83 4.48 -21.62 -8.27
C TRP A 83 5.07 -20.34 -8.86
N TYR A 84 5.84 -20.48 -9.92
CA TYR A 84 6.42 -19.34 -10.64
C TYR A 84 5.58 -19.05 -11.87
N ASP A 85 4.83 -17.96 -11.85
CA ASP A 85 3.95 -17.48 -12.94
C ASP A 85 4.58 -17.61 -14.35
N TYR A 86 5.85 -17.27 -14.52
CA TYR A 86 6.56 -17.42 -15.78
C TYR A 86 6.52 -18.86 -16.32
N LEU A 87 6.79 -19.85 -15.45
CA LEU A 87 6.83 -21.27 -15.82
C LEU A 87 5.43 -21.87 -15.98
N CYS A 88 4.42 -21.24 -15.37
CA CYS A 88 3.07 -21.79 -15.26
C CYS A 88 2.06 -21.14 -16.22
N VAL A 89 2.35 -19.96 -16.78
CA VAL A 89 1.46 -19.23 -17.68
C VAL A 89 2.03 -19.19 -19.11
N PRO A 90 1.29 -19.66 -20.14
CA PRO A 90 1.75 -19.62 -21.52
C PRO A 90 1.99 -18.20 -22.05
N GLN A 91 3.16 -17.97 -22.67
CA GLN A 91 3.60 -16.62 -23.09
C GLN A 91 3.53 -16.34 -24.60
N GLY A 92 3.31 -17.35 -25.44
CA GLY A 92 3.32 -17.21 -26.91
C GLY A 92 2.07 -16.55 -27.52
N SER A 93 2.21 -16.07 -28.76
CA SER A 93 1.13 -15.43 -29.52
C SER A 93 0.31 -16.39 -30.38
N SER A 94 0.57 -17.70 -30.31
CA SER A 94 -0.24 -18.70 -31.03
C SER A 94 -1.67 -18.73 -30.49
N PRO A 95 -2.67 -19.11 -31.31
CA PRO A 95 -4.07 -19.24 -30.85
C PRO A 95 -4.20 -20.12 -29.60
N ASP A 96 -3.48 -21.24 -29.55
CA ASP A 96 -3.45 -22.14 -28.40
C ASP A 96 -2.84 -21.49 -27.16
N ALA A 97 -1.75 -20.74 -27.33
CA ALA A 97 -1.12 -20.02 -26.22
C ALA A 97 -2.05 -18.91 -25.69
N ILE A 98 -2.79 -18.20 -26.55
CA ILE A 98 -3.80 -17.21 -26.14
C ILE A 98 -4.92 -17.88 -25.35
N LYS A 99 -5.47 -19.00 -25.86
CA LYS A 99 -6.53 -19.76 -25.19
C LYS A 99 -6.07 -20.31 -23.84
N ASN A 100 -4.91 -20.96 -23.78
CA ASN A 100 -4.37 -21.53 -22.55
C ASN A 100 -3.98 -20.45 -21.53
N ARG A 101 -3.51 -19.28 -21.99
CA ARG A 101 -3.29 -18.11 -21.14
C ARG A 101 -4.60 -17.63 -20.52
N GLN A 102 -5.72 -17.66 -21.26
CA GLN A 102 -7.03 -17.31 -20.69
C GLN A 102 -7.42 -18.26 -19.55
N HIS A 103 -7.20 -19.57 -19.72
CA HIS A 103 -7.46 -20.55 -18.66
C HIS A 103 -6.58 -20.28 -17.43
N ALA A 104 -5.29 -19.97 -17.64
CA ALA A 104 -4.39 -19.60 -16.56
C ALA A 104 -4.88 -18.34 -15.81
N ILE A 105 -5.27 -17.29 -16.55
CA ILE A 105 -5.84 -16.05 -16.00
C ILE A 105 -7.07 -16.33 -15.14
N ASN A 106 -8.02 -17.12 -15.64
CA ASN A 106 -9.24 -17.45 -14.91
C ASN A 106 -8.95 -18.25 -13.62
N SER A 107 -7.78 -18.90 -13.54
CA SER A 107 -7.35 -19.67 -12.37
C SER A 107 -6.51 -18.89 -11.36
N ILE A 108 -6.16 -17.62 -11.64
CA ILE A 108 -5.44 -16.71 -10.70
C ILE A 108 -6.00 -16.82 -9.27
N PRO A 109 -7.33 -16.65 -9.05
CA PRO A 109 -7.87 -16.66 -7.70
C PRO A 109 -7.63 -18.00 -6.99
N SER A 110 -7.65 -19.10 -7.74
CA SER A 110 -7.54 -20.45 -7.19
C SER A 110 -6.10 -20.80 -6.79
N TYR A 111 -5.11 -20.54 -7.64
CA TYR A 111 -3.74 -20.90 -7.31
C TYR A 111 -3.11 -19.92 -6.31
N VAL A 112 -3.44 -18.62 -6.36
CA VAL A 112 -2.94 -17.64 -5.37
C VAL A 112 -3.51 -17.95 -3.98
N ALA A 113 -4.79 -18.31 -3.88
CA ALA A 113 -5.42 -18.64 -2.60
C ALA A 113 -4.84 -19.91 -1.95
N ARG A 114 -4.32 -20.86 -2.75
CA ARG A 114 -3.68 -22.10 -2.28
C ARG A 114 -2.23 -21.93 -1.82
N CYS A 115 -1.58 -20.82 -2.18
CA CYS A 115 -0.20 -20.57 -1.76
C CYS A 115 -0.16 -19.97 -0.35
N GLU A 116 0.69 -20.50 0.52
CA GLU A 116 0.89 -19.98 1.87
C GLU A 116 1.68 -18.67 1.85
N TYR A 117 2.71 -18.60 1.00
CA TYR A 117 3.55 -17.42 0.83
C TYR A 117 3.28 -16.76 -0.53
N PHE A 118 3.34 -15.43 -0.56
CA PHE A 118 3.29 -14.62 -1.77
C PHE A 118 4.61 -13.85 -1.87
N VAL A 119 5.42 -14.12 -2.88
CA VAL A 119 6.69 -13.44 -3.12
C VAL A 119 6.55 -12.46 -4.27
N ILE A 120 6.91 -11.21 -4.01
CA ILE A 120 7.15 -10.20 -5.04
C ILE A 120 8.65 -10.23 -5.34
N LEU A 121 9.00 -10.70 -6.53
CA LEU A 121 10.38 -10.76 -7.01
C LEU A 121 10.66 -9.50 -7.84
N CYS A 122 11.41 -8.56 -7.27
CA CYS A 122 11.76 -7.30 -7.92
C CYS A 122 13.24 -6.96 -7.67
N PRO A 123 14.16 -7.76 -8.23
CA PRO A 123 15.60 -7.51 -8.09
C PRO A 123 16.02 -6.23 -8.82
N GLU A 124 17.10 -5.59 -8.36
CA GLU A 124 17.70 -4.40 -9.00
C GLU A 124 18.36 -4.73 -10.36
N LEU A 125 17.54 -5.12 -11.32
CA LEU A 125 17.95 -5.45 -12.68
C LEU A 125 17.38 -4.41 -13.64
N GLN A 126 18.19 -4.02 -14.61
CA GLN A 126 17.78 -3.12 -15.66
C GLN A 126 16.91 -3.87 -16.68
N HIS A 127 15.77 -3.27 -17.02
CA HIS A 127 14.94 -3.72 -18.13
C HIS A 127 15.73 -3.61 -19.44
N MET A 128 15.69 -4.64 -20.28
CA MET A 128 16.54 -4.72 -21.48
C MET A 128 16.17 -3.68 -22.53
N ASP A 129 14.87 -3.44 -22.72
CA ASP A 129 14.37 -2.52 -23.76
C ASP A 129 14.03 -1.10 -23.27
N GLN A 130 14.20 -0.81 -21.98
CA GLN A 130 13.78 0.46 -21.38
C GLN A 130 14.81 0.91 -20.35
N PRO A 131 15.07 2.23 -20.20
CA PRO A 131 15.98 2.76 -19.18
C PRO A 131 15.32 2.75 -17.79
N ARG A 132 14.78 1.61 -17.38
CA ARG A 132 14.04 1.40 -16.13
C ARG A 132 14.69 0.27 -15.34
N ILE A 133 14.73 0.41 -14.02
CA ILE A 133 15.16 -0.63 -13.09
C ILE A 133 13.90 -1.22 -12.43
N LEU A 134 13.90 -2.55 -12.26
CA LEU A 134 12.82 -3.24 -11.55
C LEU A 134 12.86 -2.87 -10.06
N SER A 135 11.70 -2.54 -9.52
CA SER A 135 11.47 -2.20 -8.11
C SER A 135 10.07 -2.62 -7.69
N GLN A 136 9.77 -2.54 -6.39
CA GLN A 136 8.41 -2.76 -5.93
C GLN A 136 7.42 -1.76 -6.55
N SER A 137 7.85 -0.52 -6.81
CA SER A 137 7.02 0.50 -7.46
C SER A 137 6.70 0.14 -8.90
N SER A 138 7.69 -0.34 -9.66
CA SER A 138 7.48 -0.73 -11.06
C SER A 138 6.61 -1.96 -11.21
N TRP A 139 6.78 -2.93 -10.31
CA TRP A 139 5.88 -4.07 -10.18
C TRP A 139 4.45 -3.63 -9.87
N ALA A 140 4.28 -2.70 -8.92
CA ALA A 140 2.97 -2.20 -8.52
C ALA A 140 2.27 -1.43 -9.65
N ASP A 141 2.97 -0.84 -10.63
CA ASP A 141 2.35 -0.18 -11.79
C ASP A 141 1.62 -1.14 -12.75
N ARG A 142 1.86 -2.44 -12.66
CA ARG A 142 1.31 -3.41 -13.62
C ARG A 142 -0.07 -3.91 -13.18
N GLY A 143 -1.04 -3.85 -14.10
CA GLY A 143 -2.42 -4.30 -13.82
C GLY A 143 -2.51 -5.77 -13.43
N TRP A 144 -1.68 -6.63 -14.05
CA TRP A 144 -1.57 -8.05 -13.69
C TRP A 144 -1.07 -8.28 -12.26
N CYS A 145 0.02 -7.62 -11.87
CA CYS A 145 0.59 -7.72 -10.53
C CYS A 145 -0.39 -7.21 -9.46
N ARG A 146 -1.11 -6.12 -9.75
CA ARG A 146 -2.22 -5.63 -8.90
C ARG A 146 -3.34 -6.66 -8.79
N THR A 147 -3.67 -7.38 -9.87
CA THR A 147 -4.70 -8.43 -9.88
C THR A 147 -4.32 -9.61 -8.99
N GLU A 148 -3.07 -10.06 -9.06
CA GLU A 148 -2.55 -11.14 -8.22
C GLU A 148 -2.53 -10.75 -6.74
N ARG A 149 -2.13 -9.51 -6.43
CA ARG A 149 -2.24 -8.93 -5.07
C ARG A 149 -3.69 -8.91 -4.59
N LEU A 150 -4.61 -8.43 -5.42
CA LEU A 150 -6.04 -8.37 -5.06
C LEU A 150 -6.61 -9.77 -4.84
N ALA A 151 -6.23 -10.74 -5.67
CA ALA A 151 -6.63 -12.14 -5.48
C ALA A 151 -6.14 -12.69 -4.13
N ARG A 152 -4.94 -12.30 -3.70
CA ARG A 152 -4.43 -12.63 -2.37
C ARG A 152 -5.25 -11.98 -1.26
N GLU A 153 -5.59 -10.70 -1.38
CA GLU A 153 -6.39 -9.97 -0.38
C GLU A 153 -7.83 -10.49 -0.26
N LEU A 154 -8.43 -10.92 -1.37
CA LEU A 154 -9.78 -11.46 -1.41
C LEU A 154 -9.84 -12.96 -1.10
N ALA A 155 -8.71 -13.66 -0.99
CA ALA A 155 -8.68 -15.07 -0.64
C ALA A 155 -9.37 -15.33 0.72
N ALA A 156 -9.90 -16.53 0.92
CA ALA A 156 -10.55 -16.90 2.19
C ALA A 156 -9.58 -16.95 3.39
N ARG A 157 -8.27 -17.04 3.11
CA ARG A 157 -7.19 -17.10 4.09
C ARG A 157 -6.79 -15.69 4.54
N ASP A 158 -6.63 -15.52 5.85
CA ASP A 158 -6.19 -14.26 6.46
C ASP A 158 -4.75 -14.32 7.01
N ASP A 159 -4.01 -15.42 6.78
CA ASP A 159 -2.84 -15.82 7.59
C ASP A 159 -1.45 -15.77 6.91
N GLY A 160 -1.36 -15.46 5.61
CA GLY A 160 -0.10 -15.66 4.91
C GLY A 160 0.67 -14.40 4.52
N PHE A 161 1.98 -14.54 4.45
CA PHE A 161 2.94 -13.44 4.30
C PHE A 161 3.14 -13.04 2.84
N MET A 162 3.23 -11.73 2.60
CA MET A 162 3.76 -11.16 1.38
C MET A 162 5.22 -10.76 1.62
N ILE A 163 6.15 -11.29 0.81
CA ILE A 163 7.59 -11.09 0.95
C ILE A 163 8.10 -10.41 -0.32
N VAL A 164 8.78 -9.28 -0.17
CA VAL A 164 9.55 -8.66 -1.27
C VAL A 164 10.98 -9.19 -1.23
N VAL A 165 11.47 -9.59 -2.41
CA VAL A 165 12.86 -10.00 -2.64
C VAL A 165 13.48 -9.00 -3.62
N SER A 166 14.30 -8.08 -3.11
CA SER A 166 15.04 -7.10 -3.91
C SER A 166 16.47 -7.51 -4.20
N SER A 167 17.04 -8.42 -3.40
CA SER A 167 18.34 -9.03 -3.65
C SER A 167 18.44 -10.41 -3.00
N PRO A 168 19.52 -11.17 -3.26
CA PRO A 168 19.80 -12.42 -2.55
C PRO A 168 19.92 -12.29 -1.02
N VAL A 169 20.14 -11.09 -0.48
CA VAL A 169 20.28 -10.84 0.97
C VAL A 169 19.25 -9.86 1.53
N HIS A 170 18.55 -9.11 0.69
CA HIS A 170 17.54 -8.13 1.07
C HIS A 170 16.14 -8.68 0.82
N GLN A 171 15.52 -9.18 1.89
CA GLN A 171 14.14 -9.64 1.89
C GLN A 171 13.36 -8.95 3.00
N SER A 172 12.16 -8.48 2.70
CA SER A 172 11.31 -7.79 3.68
C SER A 172 9.86 -8.20 3.53
N LEU A 173 9.11 -8.19 4.64
CA LEU A 173 7.66 -8.30 4.56
C LEU A 173 7.07 -7.06 3.89
N VAL A 174 6.03 -7.26 3.09
CA VAL A 174 5.17 -6.18 2.64
C VAL A 174 4.17 -5.89 3.73
N PHE A 175 4.28 -4.68 4.27
CA PHE A 175 3.23 -4.12 5.09
C PHE A 175 2.69 -2.90 4.35
N ASP A 176 1.68 -3.14 3.53
CA ASP A 176 1.05 -2.07 2.80
C ASP A 176 -0.01 -1.41 3.71
N MET A 177 0.35 -0.26 4.30
CA MET A 177 -0.59 0.62 5.01
C MET A 177 -1.67 1.14 4.05
N ASN A 178 -1.35 1.16 2.74
CA ASN A 178 -2.22 1.52 1.62
C ASN A 178 -2.83 0.28 0.93
N ARG A 179 -3.05 -0.83 1.66
CA ARG A 179 -3.86 -1.99 1.19
C ARG A 179 -5.18 -1.56 0.51
N CYS A 180 -5.68 -0.36 0.80
CA CYS A 180 -6.71 0.29 0.03
C CYS A 180 -6.07 1.38 -0.83
N LEU A 181 -6.13 1.28 -2.16
CA LEU A 181 -6.33 2.42 -3.09
C LEU A 181 -6.06 2.06 -4.55
N GLU A 182 -5.34 0.97 -4.82
CA GLU A 182 -4.85 0.71 -6.16
C GLU A 182 -5.55 -0.46 -6.84
N ALA A 183 -6.71 -0.15 -7.41
CA ALA A 183 -7.46 -1.08 -8.24
C ALA A 183 -6.60 -1.61 -9.41
N PRO A 184 -6.76 -2.88 -9.81
CA PRO A 184 -6.03 -3.44 -10.95
C PRO A 184 -6.23 -2.68 -12.27
N GLY A 185 -7.40 -2.05 -12.47
CA GLY A 185 -7.67 -1.23 -13.65
C GLY A 185 -6.91 0.10 -13.69
N LEU A 186 -6.24 0.53 -12.62
CA LEU A 186 -5.31 1.66 -12.71
C LEU A 186 -3.93 1.27 -13.27
N GLY A 187 -3.64 -0.04 -13.31
CA GLY A 187 -2.35 -0.53 -13.78
C GLY A 187 -2.22 -0.56 -15.31
N LYS A 188 -0.97 -0.62 -15.75
CA LYS A 188 -0.58 -0.79 -17.16
C LYS A 188 -0.68 -2.26 -17.55
N PHE A 189 -1.34 -2.55 -18.67
CA PHE A 189 -1.41 -3.88 -19.25
C PHE A 189 -0.50 -3.98 -20.47
N THR A 190 0.11 -5.15 -20.67
CA THR A 190 0.88 -5.41 -21.90
C THR A 190 -0.04 -5.36 -23.12
N PHE A 191 -1.25 -5.90 -22.99
CA PHE A 191 -2.31 -5.80 -23.97
C PHE A 191 -3.55 -5.20 -23.31
N GLU A 192 -3.99 -4.03 -23.76
CA GLU A 192 -5.14 -3.33 -23.17
C GLU A 192 -6.45 -4.15 -23.24
N ALA A 193 -6.59 -5.03 -24.24
CA ALA A 193 -7.72 -5.96 -24.34
C ALA A 193 -7.84 -6.90 -23.12
N ASP A 194 -6.76 -7.12 -22.37
CA ASP A 194 -6.79 -7.97 -21.18
C ASP A 194 -7.46 -7.32 -19.97
N ARG A 195 -7.58 -5.99 -19.97
CA ARG A 195 -8.25 -5.23 -18.92
C ARG A 195 -9.68 -5.71 -18.68
N LYS A 196 -10.45 -5.90 -19.77
CA LYS A 196 -11.83 -6.39 -19.70
C LYS A 196 -11.92 -7.80 -19.12
N LYS A 197 -10.98 -8.68 -19.47
CA LYS A 197 -10.94 -10.06 -18.96
C LYS A 197 -10.64 -10.07 -17.46
N VAL A 198 -9.71 -9.22 -17.02
CA VAL A 198 -9.40 -9.02 -15.61
C VAL A 198 -10.59 -8.49 -14.84
N GLY A 199 -11.37 -7.57 -15.43
CA GLY A 199 -12.66 -7.11 -14.88
C GLY A 199 -13.57 -8.27 -14.50
N ASN A 200 -13.82 -9.20 -15.42
CA ASN A 200 -14.68 -10.36 -15.16
C ASN A 200 -14.16 -11.26 -14.01
N VAL A 201 -12.84 -11.49 -13.96
CA VAL A 201 -12.23 -12.29 -12.89
C VAL A 201 -12.37 -11.59 -11.54
N ILE A 202 -12.18 -10.27 -11.50
CA ILE A 202 -12.29 -9.50 -10.26
C ILE A 202 -13.74 -9.46 -9.75
N VAL A 203 -14.72 -9.26 -10.62
CA VAL A 203 -16.14 -9.35 -10.25
C VAL A 203 -16.43 -10.69 -9.59
N GLN A 204 -15.97 -11.81 -10.17
CA GLN A 204 -16.15 -13.13 -9.57
C GLN A 204 -15.48 -13.26 -8.19
N MET A 205 -14.27 -12.71 -8.02
CA MET A 205 -13.58 -12.71 -6.72
C MET A 205 -14.34 -11.92 -5.66
N VAL A 206 -14.79 -10.71 -6.00
CA VAL A 206 -15.55 -9.84 -5.10
C VAL A 206 -16.88 -10.50 -4.74
N TRP A 207 -17.59 -11.07 -5.73
CA TRP A 207 -18.85 -11.80 -5.53
C TRP A 207 -18.68 -12.94 -4.52
N ASN A 208 -17.68 -13.80 -4.73
CA ASN A 208 -17.40 -14.92 -3.84
C ASN A 208 -17.05 -14.46 -2.42
N LYS A 209 -16.29 -13.37 -2.28
CA LYS A 209 -15.90 -12.82 -0.98
C LYS A 209 -17.06 -12.16 -0.25
N LEU A 210 -17.96 -11.47 -0.96
CA LEU A 210 -19.19 -10.91 -0.39
C LEU A 210 -20.10 -12.02 0.15
N HIS A 211 -20.34 -13.07 -0.63
CA HIS A 211 -21.09 -14.24 -0.14
C HIS A 211 -20.42 -14.94 1.04
N HIS A 212 -19.09 -15.06 1.02
CA HIS A 212 -18.33 -15.62 2.15
C HIS A 212 -18.54 -14.82 3.45
N HIS A 213 -18.58 -13.49 3.37
CA HIS A 213 -18.87 -12.65 4.53
C HIS A 213 -20.32 -12.78 5.00
N LEU A 214 -21.29 -12.80 4.08
CA LEU A 214 -22.70 -13.01 4.40
C LEU A 214 -22.95 -14.37 5.06
N ALA A 215 -22.39 -15.45 4.51
CA ALA A 215 -22.52 -16.81 5.05
C ALA A 215 -21.96 -16.96 6.47
N ARG A 216 -20.97 -16.12 6.84
CA ARG A 216 -20.39 -16.07 8.19
C ARG A 216 -21.07 -15.05 9.12
N GLY A 217 -22.03 -14.26 8.62
CA GLY A 217 -22.65 -13.17 9.35
C GLY A 217 -21.71 -11.99 9.66
N ASP A 218 -20.56 -11.88 8.97
CA ASP A 218 -19.60 -10.78 9.16
C ASP A 218 -20.05 -9.54 8.37
N LEU A 219 -21.10 -8.89 8.88
CA LEU A 219 -21.72 -7.74 8.24
C LEU A 219 -20.78 -6.55 8.09
N HIS A 220 -19.82 -6.34 9.01
CA HIS A 220 -18.87 -5.24 8.89
C HIS A 220 -17.96 -5.41 7.67
N LYS A 221 -17.34 -6.59 7.51
CA LYS A 221 -16.48 -6.86 6.34
C LYS A 221 -17.29 -6.88 5.04
N TYR A 222 -18.52 -7.41 5.09
CA TYR A 222 -19.45 -7.37 3.96
C TYR A 222 -19.75 -5.92 3.52
N ARG A 223 -20.23 -5.06 4.42
CA ARG A 223 -20.54 -3.64 4.15
C ARG A 223 -19.31 -2.90 3.63
N PHE A 224 -18.16 -3.14 4.23
CA PHE A 224 -16.92 -2.49 3.82
C PHE A 224 -16.53 -2.88 2.39
N LEU A 225 -16.58 -4.16 2.02
CA LEU A 225 -16.28 -4.59 0.65
C LEU A 225 -17.35 -4.10 -0.35
N LEU A 226 -18.63 -4.21 0.00
CA LEU A 226 -19.76 -3.79 -0.85
C LEU A 226 -19.65 -2.30 -1.23
N ASN A 227 -19.31 -1.44 -0.27
CA ASN A 227 -19.26 0.01 -0.50
C ASN A 227 -17.90 0.52 -0.99
N SER A 228 -16.83 -0.29 -0.93
CA SER A 228 -15.51 0.08 -1.46
C SER A 228 -15.17 -0.58 -2.80
N GLN A 229 -15.98 -1.53 -3.30
CA GLN A 229 -15.64 -2.30 -4.51
C GLN A 229 -15.36 -1.43 -5.73
N SER A 230 -16.10 -0.34 -5.94
CA SER A 230 -15.93 0.52 -7.13
C SER A 230 -14.57 1.23 -7.11
N THR A 231 -14.17 1.76 -5.96
CA THR A 231 -12.92 2.51 -5.81
C THR A 231 -11.71 1.59 -5.62
N ARG A 232 -11.88 0.44 -4.94
CA ARG A 232 -10.77 -0.44 -4.56
C ARG A 232 -10.52 -1.61 -5.52
N CYS A 233 -11.56 -2.09 -6.20
CA CYS A 233 -11.47 -3.31 -7.01
C CYS A 233 -11.79 -3.08 -8.49
N LEU A 234 -12.83 -2.29 -8.79
CA LEU A 234 -13.45 -2.24 -10.11
C LEU A 234 -13.12 -0.98 -10.93
N GLN A 235 -12.36 -0.05 -10.36
CA GLN A 235 -11.99 1.20 -11.02
C GLN A 235 -11.26 0.94 -12.35
N ASN A 236 -11.69 1.61 -13.42
CA ASN A 236 -11.16 1.51 -14.78
C ASN A 236 -11.20 0.08 -15.38
N LEU A 237 -12.21 -0.73 -15.04
CA LEU A 237 -12.39 -2.08 -15.59
C LEU A 237 -13.63 -2.26 -16.48
N ASP A 238 -14.42 -1.20 -16.73
CA ASP A 238 -15.64 -1.24 -17.55
C ASP A 238 -16.60 -2.37 -17.13
N VAL A 239 -16.85 -2.47 -15.82
CA VAL A 239 -17.73 -3.46 -15.20
C VAL A 239 -18.59 -2.79 -14.13
N ASP A 240 -19.83 -3.23 -14.02
CA ASP A 240 -20.75 -2.73 -13.01
C ASP A 240 -20.41 -3.30 -11.62
N PRO A 241 -20.57 -2.50 -10.55
CA PRO A 241 -20.43 -2.99 -9.19
C PRO A 241 -21.54 -3.98 -8.84
N ILE A 242 -21.21 -4.93 -7.98
CA ILE A 242 -22.13 -5.93 -7.45
C ILE A 242 -23.12 -5.24 -6.51
N ASP A 243 -24.39 -5.47 -6.76
CA ASP A 243 -25.51 -4.99 -5.93
C ASP A 243 -26.60 -6.07 -5.88
N GLY A 244 -27.60 -5.90 -5.00
CA GLY A 244 -28.77 -6.78 -4.96
C GLY A 244 -28.51 -8.18 -4.41
N LEU A 245 -27.51 -8.33 -3.54
CA LEU A 245 -27.15 -9.62 -2.92
C LEU A 245 -28.13 -10.06 -1.83
N VAL A 246 -28.75 -9.10 -1.14
CA VAL A 246 -29.70 -9.37 -0.07
C VAL A 246 -31.11 -9.43 -0.68
N PRO A 247 -31.79 -10.59 -0.62
CA PRO A 247 -33.15 -10.74 -1.17
C PRO A 247 -34.20 -10.13 -0.23
N GLY A 248 -35.45 -10.01 -0.72
CA GLY A 248 -36.59 -9.57 0.10
C GLY A 248 -36.73 -8.05 0.24
N PHE A 249 -36.19 -7.28 -0.70
CA PHE A 249 -36.32 -5.83 -0.69
C PHE A 249 -37.77 -5.40 -0.96
N HIS A 250 -38.27 -4.52 -0.09
CA HIS A 250 -39.54 -3.83 -0.22
C HIS A 250 -39.35 -2.36 0.17
N SER A 251 -39.90 -1.44 -0.61
CA SER A 251 -39.93 0.00 -0.32
C SER A 251 -41.30 0.55 -0.73
N ASP A 252 -41.83 1.44 0.09
CA ASP A 252 -43.08 2.16 -0.18
C ASP A 252 -42.87 3.35 -1.13
N GLU A 253 -41.60 3.72 -1.37
CA GLU A 253 -41.21 4.83 -2.25
C GLU A 253 -41.25 4.40 -3.71
N ASN A 254 -41.79 5.26 -4.58
CA ASN A 254 -41.84 4.99 -6.01
C ASN A 254 -40.56 5.52 -6.70
N PRO A 255 -39.77 4.65 -7.37
CA PRO A 255 -38.50 5.02 -7.98
C PRO A 255 -38.63 6.06 -9.11
N PHE A 256 -39.82 6.21 -9.70
CA PHE A 256 -40.08 7.19 -10.75
C PHE A 256 -40.48 8.57 -10.19
N THR A 257 -40.93 8.65 -8.94
CA THR A 257 -41.35 9.91 -8.30
C THR A 257 -40.32 10.44 -7.30
N ASP A 258 -39.75 9.55 -6.47
CA ASP A 258 -38.65 9.87 -5.56
C ASP A 258 -37.52 8.82 -5.69
N PRO A 259 -36.68 8.96 -6.73
CA PRO A 259 -35.55 8.06 -6.92
C PRO A 259 -34.52 8.12 -5.78
N LYS A 260 -34.44 9.25 -5.03
CA LYS A 260 -33.47 9.42 -3.96
C LYS A 260 -33.88 8.68 -2.69
N ALA A 261 -35.16 8.73 -2.33
CA ALA A 261 -35.71 7.98 -1.21
C ALA A 261 -35.67 6.47 -1.49
N PHE A 262 -36.08 6.04 -2.69
CA PHE A 262 -35.97 4.64 -3.11
C PHE A 262 -34.52 4.12 -3.06
N LEU A 263 -33.56 4.90 -3.58
CA LEU A 263 -32.15 4.54 -3.53
C LEU A 263 -31.63 4.43 -2.09
N LEU A 264 -32.11 5.28 -1.19
CA LEU A 264 -31.76 5.20 0.22
C LEU A 264 -32.32 3.94 0.86
N ASP A 265 -33.59 3.61 0.64
CA ASP A 265 -34.20 2.39 1.17
C ASP A 265 -33.46 1.14 0.66
N TRP A 266 -33.14 1.12 -0.63
CA TRP A 266 -32.32 0.08 -1.25
C TRP A 266 -30.96 -0.04 -0.57
N PHE A 267 -30.28 1.09 -0.36
CA PHE A 267 -28.98 1.13 0.31
C PHE A 267 -29.06 0.61 1.75
N MET A 268 -30.06 1.03 2.52
CA MET A 268 -30.26 0.59 3.90
C MET A 268 -30.54 -0.91 3.96
N HIS A 269 -31.37 -1.42 3.05
CA HIS A 269 -31.69 -2.84 2.94
C HIS A 269 -30.48 -3.70 2.57
N GLN A 270 -29.76 -3.35 1.49
CA GLN A 270 -28.59 -4.11 1.06
C GLN A 270 -27.47 -4.09 2.09
N ASN A 271 -27.36 -3.03 2.89
CA ASN A 271 -26.42 -2.98 4.02
C ASN A 271 -26.99 -3.57 5.31
N GLY A 272 -28.27 -3.91 5.39
CA GLY A 272 -28.93 -4.46 6.57
C GLY A 272 -28.94 -3.51 7.78
N PHE A 273 -29.08 -2.20 7.55
CA PHE A 273 -29.27 -1.21 8.62
C PHE A 273 -30.76 -1.01 8.91
N LYS A 274 -31.11 -0.71 10.18
CA LYS A 274 -32.49 -0.48 10.59
C LYS A 274 -32.80 1.00 10.79
N SER A 275 -31.79 1.79 11.20
CA SER A 275 -31.87 3.23 11.36
C SER A 275 -30.73 3.93 10.62
N TYR A 276 -30.98 5.17 10.18
CA TYR A 276 -30.00 6.03 9.49
C TYR A 276 -28.83 6.46 10.39
N THR A 277 -28.99 6.35 11.71
CA THR A 277 -27.98 6.71 12.72
C THR A 277 -27.39 5.51 13.44
N ASP A 278 -27.63 4.29 12.95
CA ASP A 278 -27.07 3.07 13.54
C ASP A 278 -25.54 3.05 13.41
N TYR A 279 -24.88 2.28 14.27
CA TYR A 279 -23.47 1.92 14.10
C TYR A 279 -23.33 0.40 14.02
N ASP A 280 -22.46 -0.06 13.13
CA ASP A 280 -22.14 -1.48 13.03
C ASP A 280 -21.17 -1.96 14.13
N SER A 281 -20.84 -3.26 14.10
CA SER A 281 -19.89 -3.86 15.03
C SER A 281 -18.48 -3.25 14.94
N GLY A 282 -18.11 -2.66 13.80
CA GLY A 282 -16.88 -1.91 13.57
C GLY A 282 -16.97 -0.42 13.93
N GLY A 283 -18.13 0.07 14.40
CA GLY A 283 -18.35 1.47 14.73
C GLY A 283 -18.51 2.38 13.52
N TRP A 284 -19.01 1.87 12.39
CA TRP A 284 -19.30 2.63 11.17
C TRP A 284 -20.82 2.83 11.01
N SER A 285 -21.23 4.03 10.64
CA SER A 285 -22.62 4.38 10.38
C SER A 285 -23.01 4.21 8.90
N PRO A 286 -24.32 4.23 8.56
CA PRO A 286 -24.78 4.32 7.18
C PRO A 286 -24.12 5.47 6.41
N LEU A 287 -23.95 6.64 7.05
CA LEU A 287 -23.30 7.80 6.43
C LEU A 287 -21.84 7.51 6.11
N CYS A 288 -21.08 6.86 7.01
CA CYS A 288 -19.70 6.47 6.72
C CYS A 288 -19.59 5.56 5.48
N PHE A 289 -20.52 4.62 5.30
CA PHE A 289 -20.53 3.73 4.13
C PHE A 289 -21.00 4.44 2.84
N ALA A 290 -21.99 5.34 2.92
CA ALA A 290 -22.42 6.15 1.78
C ALA A 290 -21.32 7.09 1.28
N VAL A 291 -20.57 7.69 2.21
CA VAL A 291 -19.40 8.54 1.90
C VAL A 291 -18.27 7.74 1.25
N MET A 292 -17.98 6.54 1.76
CA MET A 292 -17.01 5.62 1.15
C MET A 292 -17.40 5.23 -0.28
N ARG A 293 -18.69 5.03 -0.55
CA ARG A 293 -19.22 4.73 -1.89
C ARG A 293 -19.09 5.92 -2.85
N GLY A 294 -18.90 7.14 -2.34
CA GLY A 294 -18.78 8.36 -3.13
C GLY A 294 -20.10 8.83 -3.75
N ASN A 295 -21.25 8.36 -3.23
CA ASN A 295 -22.56 8.69 -3.79
C ASN A 295 -23.15 9.93 -3.09
N THR A 296 -23.07 11.08 -3.77
CA THR A 296 -23.58 12.36 -3.25
C THR A 296 -25.07 12.35 -2.97
N ALA A 297 -25.88 11.66 -3.78
CA ALA A 297 -27.33 11.56 -3.57
C ALA A 297 -27.67 10.81 -2.27
N LEU A 298 -26.97 9.70 -1.99
CA LEU A 298 -27.14 8.96 -0.73
C LEU A 298 -26.70 9.79 0.47
N VAL A 299 -25.57 10.48 0.37
CA VAL A 299 -25.07 11.36 1.44
C VAL A 299 -26.07 12.46 1.73
N GLN A 300 -26.58 13.17 0.70
CA GLN A 300 -27.59 14.21 0.88
C GLN A 300 -28.86 13.65 1.52
N SER A 301 -29.40 12.53 1.02
CA SER A 301 -30.61 11.91 1.58
C SER A 301 -30.46 11.49 3.06
N LEU A 302 -29.26 11.09 3.48
CA LEU A 302 -28.96 10.76 4.88
C LEU A 302 -28.87 12.02 5.75
N LEU A 303 -28.24 13.09 5.25
CA LEU A 303 -28.17 14.38 5.94
C LEU A 303 -29.57 14.99 6.13
N ASP A 304 -30.42 14.90 5.10
CA ASP A 304 -31.82 15.35 5.15
C ASP A 304 -32.63 14.57 6.21
N ARG A 305 -32.22 13.32 6.51
CA ARG A 305 -32.77 12.46 7.57
C ARG A 305 -32.02 12.59 8.90
N HIS A 306 -31.44 13.75 9.16
CA HIS A 306 -30.77 14.12 10.40
C HIS A 306 -29.47 13.34 10.71
N ALA A 307 -28.84 12.68 9.74
CA ALA A 307 -27.47 12.22 9.93
C ALA A 307 -26.53 13.43 10.14
N SER A 308 -25.61 13.33 11.10
CA SER A 308 -24.69 14.43 11.39
C SER A 308 -23.60 14.53 10.32
N PRO A 309 -23.35 15.72 9.72
CA PRO A 309 -22.20 15.94 8.83
C PRO A 309 -20.86 15.86 9.57
N ASN A 310 -20.89 15.82 10.91
CA ASN A 310 -19.73 15.64 11.80
C ASN A 310 -19.68 14.23 12.41
N ASP A 311 -20.43 13.27 11.86
CA ASP A 311 -20.35 11.87 12.28
C ASP A 311 -18.92 11.33 12.09
N ALA A 312 -18.57 10.33 12.91
CA ALA A 312 -17.25 9.74 12.94
C ALA A 312 -17.30 8.27 13.37
N THR A 313 -16.28 7.50 12.96
CA THR A 313 -16.17 6.10 13.39
C THR A 313 -15.93 6.00 14.90
N GLN A 314 -16.53 5.01 15.56
CA GLN A 314 -16.41 4.85 17.01
C GLN A 314 -15.23 3.96 17.44
N LYS A 315 -14.80 3.03 16.58
CA LYS A 315 -13.73 2.07 16.87
C LYS A 315 -12.55 2.27 15.91
N PRO A 316 -11.32 1.99 16.36
CA PRO A 316 -10.17 2.08 15.47
C PRO A 316 -10.16 0.90 14.50
N LYS A 317 -9.66 1.13 13.29
CA LYS A 317 -9.43 0.07 12.29
C LYS A 317 -7.93 -0.14 12.12
N LYS A 318 -7.39 -1.08 12.90
CA LYS A 318 -5.94 -1.29 13.04
C LYS A 318 -5.27 -1.69 11.73
N GLU A 319 -5.98 -2.40 10.85
CA GLU A 319 -5.46 -2.84 9.55
C GLU A 319 -5.17 -1.65 8.60
N MET A 320 -5.83 -0.51 8.83
CA MET A 320 -5.68 0.71 8.05
C MET A 320 -5.07 1.86 8.85
N VAL A 321 -4.68 1.60 10.11
CA VAL A 321 -4.18 2.60 11.07
C VAL A 321 -5.16 3.77 11.26
N PHE A 322 -6.45 3.52 11.06
CA PHE A 322 -7.47 4.49 11.41
C PHE A 322 -7.62 4.53 12.92
N GLY A 323 -7.50 5.74 13.47
CA GLY A 323 -7.86 6.02 14.84
C GLY A 323 -9.35 5.85 15.09
N ARG A 324 -9.75 5.99 16.35
CA ARG A 324 -11.15 6.29 16.68
C ARG A 324 -11.48 7.70 16.21
N ASN A 325 -12.76 8.01 16.08
CA ASN A 325 -13.27 9.33 15.69
C ASN A 325 -12.78 9.77 14.30
N LEU A 326 -12.66 8.83 13.36
CA LEU A 326 -12.38 9.20 11.97
C LEU A 326 -13.63 9.83 11.38
N SER A 327 -13.60 11.15 11.14
CA SER A 327 -14.76 11.90 10.64
C SER A 327 -15.20 11.43 9.25
N VAL A 328 -16.47 11.61 8.91
CA VAL A 328 -16.99 11.37 7.55
C VAL A 328 -16.26 12.19 6.49
N LEU A 329 -15.84 13.43 6.81
CA LEU A 329 -15.02 14.23 5.89
C LEU A 329 -13.62 13.63 5.67
N SER A 330 -13.01 13.05 6.72
CA SER A 330 -11.76 12.29 6.59
C SER A 330 -11.95 11.04 5.73
N ILE A 331 -13.07 10.32 5.88
CA ILE A 331 -13.40 9.15 5.03
C ILE A 331 -13.52 9.58 3.56
N ALA A 332 -14.22 10.67 3.28
CA ALA A 332 -14.35 11.21 1.92
C ALA A 332 -12.98 11.51 1.30
N ALA A 333 -12.07 12.13 2.07
CA ALA A 333 -10.71 12.43 1.63
C ALA A 333 -9.87 11.17 1.33
N ILE A 334 -10.04 10.10 2.11
CA ILE A 334 -9.33 8.82 1.93
C ILE A 334 -9.75 8.13 0.63
N TYR A 335 -11.05 8.11 0.34
CA TYR A 335 -11.61 7.39 -0.81
C TYR A 335 -11.73 8.25 -2.08
N ASN A 336 -11.15 9.46 -2.08
CA ASN A 336 -11.19 10.41 -3.19
C ASN A 336 -12.61 10.80 -3.61
N SER A 337 -13.56 10.80 -2.67
CA SER A 337 -14.96 11.18 -2.88
C SER A 337 -15.10 12.71 -2.83
N ASN A 338 -14.47 13.42 -3.78
CA ASN A 338 -14.32 14.88 -3.74
C ASN A 338 -15.66 15.63 -3.82
N GLU A 339 -16.61 15.15 -4.61
CA GLU A 339 -17.96 15.71 -4.69
C GLU A 339 -18.71 15.55 -3.37
N VAL A 340 -18.50 14.43 -2.66
CA VAL A 340 -19.04 14.23 -1.31
C VAL A 340 -18.38 15.18 -0.30
N MET A 341 -17.10 15.51 -0.46
CA MET A 341 -16.44 16.50 0.40
C MET A 341 -17.11 17.86 0.28
N HIS A 342 -17.49 18.31 -0.93
CA HIS A 342 -18.26 19.54 -1.12
C HIS A 342 -19.59 19.49 -0.37
N VAL A 343 -20.39 18.43 -0.57
CA VAL A 343 -21.69 18.26 0.12
C VAL A 343 -21.52 18.31 1.64
N LEU A 344 -20.52 17.61 2.19
CA LEU A 344 -20.26 17.61 3.64
C LEU A 344 -19.83 18.99 4.15
N LEU A 345 -19.00 19.72 3.40
CA LEU A 345 -18.55 21.07 3.78
C LEU A 345 -19.69 22.10 3.70
N GLU A 346 -20.55 22.02 2.68
CA GLU A 346 -21.79 22.80 2.59
C GLU A 346 -22.72 22.53 3.77
N ALA A 347 -22.79 21.27 4.22
CA ALA A 347 -23.49 20.87 5.43
C ALA A 347 -22.73 21.21 6.74
N ARG A 348 -21.66 22.01 6.69
CA ARG A 348 -20.86 22.47 7.85
C ARG A 348 -20.12 21.35 8.59
N ALA A 349 -19.60 20.36 7.85
CA ALA A 349 -18.61 19.43 8.40
C ALA A 349 -17.36 20.18 8.89
N ASN A 350 -16.81 19.77 10.02
CA ASN A 350 -15.63 20.36 10.62
C ASN A 350 -14.37 19.99 9.81
N VAL A 351 -13.87 20.96 9.04
CA VAL A 351 -12.68 20.83 8.19
C VAL A 351 -11.41 20.41 8.97
N ASN A 352 -11.36 20.72 10.27
CA ASN A 352 -10.24 20.42 11.16
C ASN A 352 -10.59 19.34 12.20
N ALA A 353 -11.60 18.49 11.95
CA ALA A 353 -11.94 17.37 12.83
C ALA A 353 -10.72 16.46 13.05
N ARG A 354 -10.45 16.09 14.30
CA ARG A 354 -9.28 15.27 14.67
C ARG A 354 -9.72 13.89 15.14
N ASP A 355 -9.12 12.86 14.55
CA ASP A 355 -9.23 11.51 15.07
C ASP A 355 -8.34 11.29 16.30
N SER A 356 -8.33 10.07 16.85
CA SER A 356 -7.51 9.73 18.02
C SER A 356 -6.00 9.69 17.76
N HIS A 357 -5.57 9.72 16.50
CA HIS A 357 -4.18 9.95 16.09
C HIS A 357 -3.92 11.43 15.79
N TYR A 358 -4.86 12.31 16.12
CA TYR A 358 -4.79 13.74 15.84
C TYR A 358 -4.74 14.08 14.34
N GLY A 359 -5.05 13.13 13.46
CA GLY A 359 -5.14 13.32 12.02
C GLY A 359 -6.38 14.11 11.64
N THR A 360 -6.22 15.08 10.73
CA THR A 360 -7.30 15.90 10.16
C THR A 360 -7.66 15.42 8.76
N PRO A 361 -8.82 15.80 8.18
CA PRO A 361 -9.13 15.52 6.79
C PRO A 361 -7.99 15.86 5.82
N LEU A 362 -7.23 16.95 6.08
CA LEU A 362 -6.10 17.34 5.25
C LEU A 362 -4.92 16.36 5.35
N HIS A 363 -4.65 15.78 6.52
CA HIS A 363 -3.66 14.68 6.62
C HIS A 363 -4.11 13.48 5.79
N TRP A 364 -5.38 13.12 5.88
CA TRP A 364 -5.92 11.96 5.19
C TRP A 364 -5.96 12.12 3.67
N ALA A 365 -6.25 13.32 3.16
CA ALA A 365 -6.11 13.65 1.73
C ALA A 365 -4.66 13.53 1.24
N ASN A 366 -3.68 13.92 2.09
CA ASN A 366 -2.26 13.77 1.78
C ASN A 366 -1.80 12.31 1.81
N ILE A 367 -2.32 11.50 2.73
CA ILE A 367 -2.02 10.05 2.81
C ILE A 367 -2.58 9.30 1.59
N SER A 368 -3.79 9.65 1.12
CA SER A 368 -4.43 9.04 -0.05
C SER A 368 -3.95 9.58 -1.40
N ASN A 369 -3.02 10.53 -1.40
CA ASN A 369 -2.56 11.25 -2.60
C ASN A 369 -3.71 11.95 -3.37
N ASN A 370 -4.71 12.42 -2.64
CA ASN A 370 -5.87 13.13 -3.17
C ASN A 370 -5.57 14.63 -3.36
N SER A 371 -4.97 14.99 -4.50
CA SER A 371 -4.66 16.40 -4.79
C SER A 371 -5.90 17.29 -4.83
N GLU A 372 -7.01 16.81 -5.37
CA GLU A 372 -8.23 17.62 -5.43
C GLU A 372 -8.85 17.79 -4.03
N GLY A 373 -8.87 16.74 -3.21
CA GLY A 373 -9.26 16.84 -1.81
C GLY A 373 -8.37 17.81 -1.02
N VAL A 374 -7.06 17.87 -1.28
CA VAL A 374 -6.16 18.88 -0.71
C VAL A 374 -6.61 20.28 -1.11
N ARG A 375 -6.87 20.52 -2.41
CA ARG A 375 -7.37 21.82 -2.90
C ARG A 375 -8.66 22.23 -2.20
N ILE A 376 -9.66 21.35 -2.16
CA ILE A 376 -10.97 21.59 -1.53
C ILE A 376 -10.81 21.95 -0.05
N LEU A 377 -10.01 21.19 0.69
CA LEU A 377 -9.79 21.42 2.12
C LEU A 377 -9.03 22.72 2.39
N CYS A 378 -8.03 23.06 1.58
CA CYS A 378 -7.33 24.33 1.67
C CYS A 378 -8.25 25.52 1.40
N GLN A 379 -9.13 25.43 0.39
CA GLN A 379 -10.15 26.44 0.11
C GLN A 379 -11.17 26.59 1.26
N ALA A 380 -11.46 25.49 1.95
CA ALA A 380 -12.26 25.47 3.17
C ALA A 380 -11.49 25.87 4.45
N ALA A 381 -10.30 26.46 4.31
CA ALA A 381 -9.45 26.93 5.41
C ALA A 381 -9.01 25.83 6.41
N ALA A 382 -8.72 24.62 5.92
CA ALA A 382 -8.02 23.61 6.70
C ALA A 382 -6.66 24.13 7.19
N ASP A 383 -6.30 23.87 8.44
CA ASP A 383 -5.00 24.29 8.99
C ASP A 383 -3.88 23.32 8.53
N PRO A 384 -2.90 23.78 7.72
CA PRO A 384 -1.84 22.93 7.21
C PRO A 384 -0.70 22.68 8.20
N ASN A 385 -0.76 23.24 9.41
CA ASN A 385 0.30 23.11 10.41
C ASN A 385 -0.07 22.16 11.56
N VAL A 386 -1.30 21.62 11.57
CA VAL A 386 -1.71 20.62 12.56
C VAL A 386 -0.77 19.43 12.48
N ARG A 387 -0.36 18.89 13.63
CA ARG A 387 0.47 17.69 13.70
C ARG A 387 -0.35 16.48 14.12
N CYS A 388 -0.38 15.44 13.28
CA CYS A 388 -0.87 14.12 13.64
C CYS A 388 0.21 13.31 14.36
N PHE A 389 -0.14 12.22 15.05
CA PHE A 389 0.82 11.28 15.59
C PHE A 389 1.62 10.62 14.45
N PRO A 390 2.96 10.48 14.56
CA PRO A 390 3.83 10.75 15.72
C PRO A 390 4.37 12.19 15.84
N GLY A 391 3.89 13.12 15.02
CA GLY A 391 4.22 14.54 15.08
C GLY A 391 4.38 15.17 13.69
N LEU A 392 3.73 14.61 12.65
CA LEU A 392 3.90 15.04 11.26
C LEU A 392 2.79 16.02 10.86
N THR A 393 3.14 17.04 10.08
CA THR A 393 2.17 17.90 9.37
C THR A 393 1.56 17.18 8.16
N PRO A 394 0.46 17.67 7.57
CA PRO A 394 -0.10 17.11 6.34
C PRO A 394 0.93 16.99 5.21
N PHE A 395 1.76 18.00 4.98
CA PHE A 395 2.80 17.93 3.95
C PHE A 395 3.87 16.88 4.29
N GLU A 396 4.31 16.80 5.55
CA GLU A 396 5.26 15.76 5.98
C GLU A 396 4.65 14.35 5.85
N THR A 397 3.33 14.18 6.07
CA THR A 397 2.65 12.90 5.79
C THR A 397 2.60 12.56 4.30
N ALA A 398 2.42 13.55 3.42
CA ALA A 398 2.50 13.35 1.98
C ALA A 398 3.90 12.85 1.54
N CYS A 399 4.96 13.44 2.12
CA CYS A 399 6.33 12.99 1.91
C CYS A 399 6.52 11.53 2.37
N ALA A 400 6.03 11.20 3.58
CA ALA A 400 6.13 9.87 4.16
C ALA A 400 5.39 8.78 3.35
N CYS A 401 4.33 9.16 2.62
CA CYS A 401 3.48 8.26 1.84
C CYS A 401 3.78 8.26 0.33
N SER A 402 4.82 8.95 -0.15
CA SER A 402 5.12 9.10 -1.58
C SER A 402 3.97 9.78 -2.38
N ALA A 403 3.18 10.65 -1.75
CA ALA A 403 1.99 11.26 -2.34
C ALA A 403 2.34 12.51 -3.18
N ILE A 404 2.95 12.28 -4.35
CA ILE A 404 3.51 13.34 -5.21
C ILE A 404 2.46 14.36 -5.66
N SER A 405 1.26 13.91 -6.02
CA SER A 405 0.17 14.79 -6.47
C SER A 405 -0.29 15.69 -5.32
N ALA A 406 -0.47 15.13 -4.13
CA ALA A 406 -0.83 15.90 -2.95
C ALA A 406 0.29 16.87 -2.51
N MET A 407 1.56 16.44 -2.53
CA MET A 407 2.70 17.33 -2.26
C MET A 407 2.75 18.52 -3.22
N ARG A 408 2.56 18.27 -4.52
CA ARG A 408 2.51 19.33 -5.54
C ARG A 408 1.39 20.33 -5.25
N GLU A 409 0.20 19.83 -4.93
CA GLU A 409 -0.92 20.70 -4.63
C GLU A 409 -0.72 21.49 -3.32
N MET A 410 -0.19 20.86 -2.27
CA MET A 410 0.16 21.54 -1.01
C MET A 410 1.14 22.69 -1.24
N LEU A 411 2.18 22.51 -2.07
CA LEU A 411 3.13 23.59 -2.40
C LEU A 411 2.51 24.69 -3.26
N ALA A 412 1.50 24.35 -4.08
CA ALA A 412 0.76 25.34 -4.87
C ALA A 412 -0.18 26.18 -4.00
N GLN A 413 -0.92 25.55 -3.07
CA GLN A 413 -1.81 26.25 -2.15
C GLN A 413 -1.05 27.00 -1.05
N ILE A 414 0.08 26.45 -0.58
CA ILE A 414 0.86 26.97 0.56
C ILE A 414 2.35 27.00 0.19
N PRO A 415 2.81 28.00 -0.59
CA PRO A 415 4.20 28.11 -1.01
C PRO A 415 5.21 28.28 0.13
N SER A 416 4.76 28.71 1.31
CA SER A 416 5.58 28.88 2.53
C SER A 416 5.84 27.57 3.30
N THR A 417 5.40 26.43 2.78
CA THR A 417 5.57 25.13 3.42
C THR A 417 7.05 24.81 3.63
N SER A 418 7.42 24.41 4.85
CA SER A 418 8.79 24.04 5.17
C SER A 418 9.13 22.66 4.59
N LEU A 419 10.26 22.57 3.89
CA LEU A 419 10.81 21.30 3.36
C LEU A 419 11.79 20.61 4.34
N LYS A 420 11.92 21.16 5.54
CA LYS A 420 12.83 20.65 6.57
C LYS A 420 12.46 19.21 6.92
N ARG A 421 13.43 18.29 6.84
CA ARG A 421 13.31 16.84 7.08
C ARG A 421 12.38 16.10 6.11
N SER A 422 11.86 16.73 5.06
CA SER A 422 10.96 16.08 4.09
C SER A 422 11.62 14.86 3.44
N LEU A 423 12.89 14.97 3.06
CA LEU A 423 13.67 13.84 2.54
C LEU A 423 13.84 12.72 3.58
N HIS A 424 14.07 13.04 4.85
CA HIS A 424 14.19 12.03 5.91
C HIS A 424 12.86 11.31 6.16
N TRP A 425 11.74 12.04 6.17
CA TRP A 425 10.41 11.42 6.33
C TRP A 425 10.07 10.52 5.14
N ALA A 426 10.35 10.97 3.92
CA ALA A 426 10.18 10.14 2.73
C ALA A 426 10.99 8.83 2.86
N LEU A 427 12.26 8.92 3.23
CA LEU A 427 13.17 7.77 3.32
C LEU A 427 12.94 6.87 4.54
N MET A 428 12.39 7.38 5.65
CA MET A 428 12.09 6.60 6.85
C MET A 428 10.81 5.75 6.69
N PHE A 429 9.85 6.24 5.90
CA PHE A 429 8.53 5.64 5.72
C PHE A 429 8.42 4.93 4.36
N HIS A 430 7.40 5.24 3.56
CA HIS A 430 7.12 4.62 2.26
C HIS A 430 7.49 5.56 1.09
N GLY A 431 8.01 6.76 1.37
CA GLY A 431 8.35 7.81 0.41
C GLY A 431 9.70 7.64 -0.30
N GLY A 432 10.43 6.55 -0.07
CA GLY A 432 11.75 6.33 -0.64
C GLY A 432 11.79 6.06 -2.15
N SER A 433 10.68 6.28 -2.87
CA SER A 433 10.64 6.17 -4.32
C SER A 433 11.53 7.23 -4.98
N THR A 434 12.12 6.87 -6.11
CA THR A 434 13.02 7.78 -6.82
C THR A 434 12.31 9.06 -7.28
N ASP A 435 11.02 8.96 -7.63
CA ASP A 435 10.21 10.09 -8.07
C ASP A 435 9.88 11.06 -6.93
N THR A 436 9.60 10.56 -5.73
CA THR A 436 9.40 11.42 -4.54
C THR A 436 10.69 12.14 -4.18
N VAL A 437 11.83 11.44 -4.21
CA VAL A 437 13.13 12.05 -3.92
C VAL A 437 13.50 13.11 -4.96
N ARG A 438 13.31 12.83 -6.26
CA ARG A 438 13.50 13.83 -7.34
C ARG A 438 12.61 15.04 -7.13
N PHE A 439 11.31 14.82 -6.88
CA PHE A 439 10.36 15.90 -6.65
C PHE A 439 10.78 16.81 -5.49
N LEU A 440 11.22 16.24 -4.36
CA LEU A 440 11.69 17.01 -3.21
C LEU A 440 12.99 17.76 -3.51
N ILE A 441 13.91 17.18 -4.28
CA ILE A 441 15.14 17.86 -4.73
C ILE A 441 14.80 19.04 -5.65
N ASP A 442 13.88 18.85 -6.60
CA ASP A 442 13.42 19.90 -7.51
C ASP A 442 12.71 21.03 -6.76
N ALA A 443 11.99 20.68 -5.68
CA ALA A 443 11.41 21.62 -4.73
C ALA A 443 12.47 22.33 -3.85
N ARG A 444 13.76 22.02 -4.02
CA ARG A 444 14.92 22.56 -3.28
C ARG A 444 15.06 22.07 -1.84
N ALA A 445 14.62 20.85 -1.54
CA ALA A 445 14.96 20.21 -0.27
C ALA A 445 16.48 20.00 -0.14
N ASN A 446 17.03 20.22 1.05
CA ASN A 446 18.46 20.10 1.28
C ASN A 446 18.91 18.63 1.32
N VAL A 447 19.66 18.22 0.30
CA VAL A 447 20.17 16.83 0.14
C VAL A 447 21.14 16.38 1.23
N ASP A 448 21.76 17.33 1.95
CA ASP A 448 22.70 17.08 3.04
C ASP A 448 22.13 17.48 4.41
N GLU A 449 20.81 17.64 4.51
CA GLU A 449 20.17 18.03 5.77
C GLU A 449 20.53 17.04 6.88
N ARG A 450 20.95 17.55 8.04
CA ARG A 450 21.29 16.70 9.18
C ARG A 450 20.05 16.43 10.01
N PHE A 451 19.70 15.16 10.14
CA PHE A 451 18.56 14.75 10.94
C PHE A 451 18.85 14.97 12.43
N ASP A 452 18.02 15.81 13.05
CA ASP A 452 17.95 15.89 14.49
C ASP A 452 16.50 16.03 14.96
N VAL A 453 16.26 15.45 16.12
CA VAL A 453 15.00 15.49 16.85
C VAL A 453 15.37 15.86 18.27
N SER A 454 14.86 17.03 18.67
CA SER A 454 15.11 17.60 19.99
C SER A 454 14.08 17.12 21.01
N VAL A 455 14.35 17.36 22.29
CA VAL A 455 13.39 17.13 23.38
C VAL A 455 12.10 17.94 23.25
N LYS A 456 12.06 18.99 22.41
CA LYS A 456 10.83 19.76 22.11
C LYS A 456 9.84 18.99 21.24
N GLU A 457 10.27 17.87 20.64
CA GLU A 457 9.44 16.93 19.90
C GLU A 457 9.40 15.60 20.67
N PRO A 458 8.73 15.57 21.85
CA PRO A 458 8.90 14.52 22.85
C PRO A 458 8.53 13.13 22.31
N THR A 459 7.49 13.04 21.47
CA THR A 459 7.06 11.79 20.84
C THR A 459 8.16 11.16 20.00
N TRP A 460 8.74 11.92 19.06
CA TRP A 460 9.84 11.47 18.22
C TRP A 460 11.11 11.21 19.03
N TRP A 461 11.41 12.08 19.98
CA TRP A 461 12.60 11.94 20.82
C TRP A 461 12.57 10.64 21.64
N LEU A 462 11.44 10.34 22.29
CA LEU A 462 11.26 9.14 23.10
C LEU A 462 11.30 7.88 22.24
N LEU A 463 10.54 7.87 21.13
CA LEU A 463 10.46 6.74 20.21
C LEU A 463 11.84 6.34 19.65
N LEU A 464 12.58 7.31 19.10
CA LEU A 464 13.88 7.05 18.48
C LEU A 464 14.97 6.79 19.54
N THR A 465 14.89 7.41 20.72
CA THR A 465 15.86 7.12 21.79
C THR A 465 15.66 5.71 22.34
N GLY A 466 14.41 5.29 22.58
CA GLY A 466 14.08 3.92 22.98
C GLY A 466 14.56 2.88 21.97
N ALA A 467 14.28 3.10 20.68
CA ALA A 467 14.73 2.22 19.60
C ALA A 467 16.27 2.19 19.48
N SER A 468 16.94 3.34 19.64
CA SER A 468 18.40 3.41 19.65
C SER A 468 19.02 2.64 20.82
N MET A 469 18.39 2.60 21.99
CA MET A 469 18.87 1.79 23.11
C MET A 469 18.69 0.29 22.82
N LYS A 470 17.52 -0.08 22.29
CA LYS A 470 17.19 -1.46 21.91
C LYS A 470 18.15 -2.05 20.88
N HIS A 471 18.67 -1.23 19.97
CA HIS A 471 19.65 -1.65 18.95
C HIS A 471 20.85 -2.42 19.53
N ARG A 472 21.33 -2.02 20.71
CA ARG A 472 22.52 -2.63 21.36
C ARG A 472 22.29 -4.07 21.81
N VAL A 473 21.05 -4.45 22.07
CA VAL A 473 20.67 -5.78 22.58
C VAL A 473 20.05 -6.61 21.47
N SER A 474 19.29 -5.97 20.58
CA SER A 474 18.56 -6.66 19.54
C SER A 474 18.42 -5.76 18.31
N PRO A 475 19.37 -5.81 17.36
CA PRO A 475 19.34 -4.97 16.16
C PRO A 475 18.24 -5.41 15.18
N SER A 476 17.72 -4.42 14.45
CA SER A 476 16.73 -4.51 13.37
C SER A 476 16.86 -3.27 12.48
N ASN A 477 16.17 -3.22 11.35
CA ASN A 477 16.23 -2.06 10.43
C ASN A 477 15.82 -0.75 11.14
N PHE A 478 14.70 -0.76 11.88
CA PHE A 478 14.24 0.42 12.62
C PHE A 478 15.20 0.82 13.74
N THR A 479 15.65 -0.14 14.55
CA THR A 479 16.57 0.17 15.66
C THR A 479 17.94 0.64 15.16
N SER A 480 18.41 0.11 14.02
CA SER A 480 19.63 0.55 13.34
C SER A 480 19.51 1.99 12.84
N LEU A 481 18.40 2.31 12.16
CA LEU A 481 18.11 3.68 11.75
C LEU A 481 18.09 4.61 12.96
N ALA A 482 17.37 4.25 14.02
CA ALA A 482 17.29 5.05 15.24
C ALA A 482 18.65 5.21 15.94
N TYR A 483 19.51 4.20 15.90
CA TYR A 483 20.86 4.22 16.47
C TYR A 483 21.81 5.17 15.74
N HIS A 484 21.68 5.25 14.41
CA HIS A 484 22.52 6.09 13.55
C HIS A 484 21.91 7.44 13.18
N ARG A 485 20.67 7.73 13.57
CA ARG A 485 19.89 8.92 13.14
C ARG A 485 20.54 10.28 13.41
N ARG A 486 21.29 10.45 14.51
CA ARG A 486 21.73 11.78 14.96
C ARG A 486 22.77 12.34 13.99
N GLY A 487 22.45 13.44 13.34
CA GLY A 487 23.31 14.08 12.34
C GLY A 487 23.43 13.31 11.03
N ALA A 488 22.57 12.31 10.81
CA ALA A 488 22.56 11.54 9.56
C ALA A 488 21.93 12.33 8.42
N THR A 489 22.49 12.19 7.21
CA THR A 489 21.99 12.83 6.00
C THR A 489 20.88 11.99 5.34
N PRO A 490 20.08 12.55 4.42
CA PRO A 490 19.18 11.76 3.58
C PRO A 490 19.86 10.56 2.93
N LEU A 491 21.09 10.72 2.44
CA LEU A 491 21.85 9.63 1.84
C LEU A 491 22.10 8.46 2.81
N MET A 492 22.31 8.74 4.10
CA MET A 492 22.42 7.68 5.12
C MET A 492 21.07 7.01 5.40
N PHE A 493 19.98 7.78 5.44
CA PHE A 493 18.63 7.27 5.62
C PHE A 493 18.20 6.35 4.48
N SER A 494 18.55 6.69 3.23
CA SER A 494 18.24 5.83 2.07
C SER A 494 18.96 4.48 2.17
N ILE A 495 20.20 4.45 2.65
CA ILE A 495 20.97 3.22 2.83
C ILE A 495 20.39 2.38 3.99
N LEU A 496 20.19 3.00 5.16
CA LEU A 496 19.67 2.33 6.36
C LEU A 496 18.26 1.76 6.16
N SER A 497 17.48 2.37 5.27
CA SER A 497 16.12 1.93 4.94
C SER A 497 16.06 0.97 3.74
N GLY A 498 17.20 0.71 3.08
CA GLY A 498 17.28 -0.17 1.91
C GLY A 498 16.82 0.46 0.58
N TYR A 499 16.64 1.78 0.53
CA TYR A 499 16.31 2.55 -0.68
C TYR A 499 17.57 2.91 -1.48
N PHE A 500 18.25 1.91 -2.04
CA PHE A 500 19.52 2.11 -2.76
C PHE A 500 19.37 2.93 -4.04
N GLU A 501 18.22 2.86 -4.72
CA GLU A 501 17.94 3.71 -5.89
C GLU A 501 17.82 5.19 -5.51
N ALA A 502 17.14 5.49 -4.40
CA ALA A 502 17.07 6.85 -3.87
C ALA A 502 18.47 7.36 -3.49
N ALA A 503 19.33 6.49 -2.96
CA ALA A 503 20.74 6.82 -2.68
C ALA A 503 21.47 7.24 -3.96
N ALA A 504 21.24 6.54 -5.08
CA ALA A 504 21.82 6.89 -6.37
C ALA A 504 21.32 8.25 -6.90
N VAL A 505 20.03 8.57 -6.71
CA VAL A 505 19.45 9.89 -7.06
C VAL A 505 20.06 11.00 -6.21
N LEU A 506 20.18 10.80 -4.90
CA LEU A 506 20.79 11.78 -3.99
C LEU A 506 22.26 12.04 -4.35
N LEU A 507 23.04 11.01 -4.67
CA LEU A 507 24.41 11.17 -5.14
C LEU A 507 24.49 11.95 -6.46
N ALA A 508 23.60 11.67 -7.41
CA ALA A 508 23.54 12.41 -8.67
C ALA A 508 23.17 13.90 -8.46
N ALA A 509 22.40 14.20 -7.41
CA ALA A 509 22.08 15.55 -6.98
C ALA A 509 23.17 16.21 -6.11
N GLY A 510 24.33 15.58 -5.93
CA GLY A 510 25.47 16.14 -5.21
C GLY A 510 25.48 15.90 -3.70
N ALA A 511 24.71 14.94 -3.18
CA ALA A 511 24.76 14.59 -1.76
C ALA A 511 26.16 14.12 -1.35
N ARG A 512 26.69 14.68 -0.25
CA ARG A 512 28.04 14.37 0.22
C ARG A 512 28.05 13.05 0.99
N PHE A 513 28.76 12.06 0.46
CA PHE A 513 28.92 10.76 1.11
C PHE A 513 29.94 10.73 2.26
N GLY A 514 30.89 11.68 2.28
CA GLY A 514 31.93 11.80 3.31
C GLY A 514 31.48 12.47 4.63
N VAL A 515 30.24 12.99 4.70
CA VAL A 515 29.70 13.58 5.94
C VAL A 515 29.57 12.48 6.99
N GLN A 516 30.02 12.76 8.20
CA GLN A 516 29.87 11.83 9.34
C GLN A 516 28.63 12.16 10.16
N ASN A 517 27.91 11.14 10.63
CA ASN A 517 26.89 11.30 11.66
C ASN A 517 27.54 11.42 13.06
N SER A 518 26.73 11.56 14.12
CA SER A 518 27.24 11.68 15.49
C SER A 518 27.95 10.43 16.01
N ARG A 519 27.93 9.32 15.25
CA ARG A 519 28.63 8.06 15.53
C ARG A 519 29.90 7.92 14.67
N ARG A 520 30.33 8.98 13.97
CA ARG A 520 31.49 8.98 13.07
C ARG A 520 31.36 8.01 11.89
N LYS A 521 30.14 7.61 11.53
CA LYS A 521 29.87 6.78 10.34
C LYS A 521 29.53 7.67 9.15
N THR A 522 30.15 7.39 8.01
CA THR A 522 29.84 7.98 6.70
C THR A 522 28.75 7.19 5.98
N ALA A 523 28.22 7.72 4.87
CA ALA A 523 27.31 6.97 4.02
C ALA A 523 27.98 5.70 3.47
N ALA A 524 29.26 5.78 3.09
CA ALA A 524 30.04 4.65 2.61
C ALA A 524 30.23 3.55 3.66
N ASP A 525 30.42 3.91 4.94
CA ASP A 525 30.51 2.94 6.02
C ASP A 525 29.20 2.18 6.21
N LEU A 526 28.08 2.91 6.23
CA LEU A 526 26.76 2.30 6.38
C LEU A 526 26.40 1.44 5.17
N ALA A 527 26.80 1.83 3.95
CA ALA A 527 26.57 1.04 2.75
C ALA A 527 27.28 -0.32 2.82
N ARG A 528 28.51 -0.36 3.36
CA ARG A 528 29.24 -1.62 3.58
C ARG A 528 28.58 -2.47 4.66
N ASP A 529 28.21 -1.86 5.79
CA ASP A 529 27.56 -2.54 6.91
C ASP A 529 26.19 -3.13 6.50
N SER A 530 25.47 -2.47 5.59
CA SER A 530 24.16 -2.90 5.07
C SER A 530 24.25 -3.80 3.83
N LEU A 531 25.44 -4.25 3.40
CA LEU A 531 25.61 -5.05 2.17
C LEU A 531 24.91 -4.42 0.95
N ALA A 532 25.11 -3.11 0.77
CA ALA A 532 24.54 -2.37 -0.34
C ALA A 532 25.07 -2.90 -1.70
N PRO A 533 24.31 -2.71 -2.79
CA PRO A 533 24.72 -3.09 -4.15
C PRO A 533 26.12 -2.56 -4.51
N SER A 534 26.92 -3.38 -5.20
CA SER A 534 28.31 -3.05 -5.57
C SER A 534 28.43 -1.78 -6.41
N LEU A 535 27.42 -1.49 -7.24
CA LEU A 535 27.35 -0.27 -8.04
C LEU A 535 27.30 0.98 -7.14
N LEU A 536 26.55 0.94 -6.05
CA LEU A 536 26.44 2.04 -5.10
C LEU A 536 27.76 2.25 -4.35
N LEU A 537 28.38 1.16 -3.89
CA LEU A 537 29.69 1.19 -3.25
C LEU A 537 30.77 1.79 -4.17
N THR A 538 30.76 1.41 -5.44
CA THR A 538 31.71 1.94 -6.44
C THR A 538 31.53 3.44 -6.66
N ARG A 539 30.28 3.94 -6.64
CA ARG A 539 29.98 5.37 -6.76
C ARG A 539 30.42 6.19 -5.55
N MET A 540 30.56 5.58 -4.38
CA MET A 540 31.03 6.24 -3.15
C MET A 540 32.54 6.06 -2.89
N GLY A 541 33.21 5.20 -3.67
CA GLY A 541 34.64 4.90 -3.54
C GLY A 541 35.55 5.58 -4.56
N LYS A 542 34.97 6.29 -5.54
CA LYS A 542 35.66 7.25 -6.40
C LYS A 542 35.48 8.65 -5.82
#